data_AF-A0A7W0LDJ1-F1
#
_entry.id   AF-A0A7W0LDJ1-F1
#
_cell.length_a   1.000
_cell.length_b   1.000
_cell.length_c   1.000
_cell.angle_alpha   90.00
_cell.angle_beta   90.00
_cell.angle_gamma   90.00
#
_symmetry.space_group_name_H-M   'P 1'
#
loop_
_entity.id
_entity.type
_entity.pdbx_description
1 polymer ?
#
loop_
_entity_poly.entity_id
_entity_poly.type
_entity_poly.pdbx_seq_one_letter_code
_entity_poly.pdbx_strand_id
1 'polypeptide(L)'
;FSPDGRWVAYSMVPAGNDNTSSSGAGIFVEPFPSTGSKYRISNRGLHPLWSPDGKELFYSLGGLNATTVTTGRGFEFSIPVKIPGPFQSFSPTAARPYDILPSGQQFIGSVPSGLGLAGVSSHIEIVLNWFEELKQHVPRATH
;
A
#
# COMPACT_ATOMS: atom_id res chain seq x y z
N PHE A 1 -9.80 1.55 6.07
CA PHE A 1 -9.84 2.35 7.31
C PHE A 1 -8.43 2.50 7.84
N SER A 2 -8.15 3.56 8.60
CA SER A 2 -6.94 3.65 9.40
C SER A 2 -6.91 2.52 10.45
N PRO A 3 -5.74 2.13 10.96
CA PRO A 3 -5.63 1.05 11.94
C PRO A 3 -6.43 1.29 13.22
N ASP A 4 -6.59 2.55 13.61
CA ASP A 4 -7.39 2.97 14.76
C ASP A 4 -8.91 3.08 14.46
N GLY A 5 -9.32 2.82 13.21
CA GLY A 5 -10.70 2.90 12.77
C GLY A 5 -11.30 4.30 12.69
N ARG A 6 -10.53 5.37 12.97
CA ARG A 6 -11.04 6.75 13.05
C ARG A 6 -11.07 7.47 11.71
N TRP A 7 -10.48 6.91 10.66
CA TRP A 7 -10.37 7.52 9.34
C TRP A 7 -10.65 6.53 8.22
N VAL A 8 -11.30 7.01 7.16
CA VAL A 8 -11.47 6.27 5.90
C VAL A 8 -10.75 6.99 4.78
N ALA A 9 -10.00 6.24 3.98
CA ALA A 9 -9.36 6.73 2.77
C ALA A 9 -10.03 6.08 1.56
N TYR A 10 -10.31 6.85 0.53
CA TYR A 10 -10.98 6.38 -0.68
C TYR A 10 -10.54 7.17 -1.91
N SER A 11 -10.60 6.53 -3.06
CA SER A 11 -10.47 7.21 -4.35
C SER A 11 -11.85 7.63 -4.85
N MET A 12 -11.97 8.86 -5.35
CA MET A 12 -13.22 9.41 -5.89
C MET A 12 -13.00 9.96 -7.29
N VAL A 13 -13.81 9.50 -8.24
CA VAL A 13 -13.89 10.07 -9.59
C VAL A 13 -14.96 11.16 -9.57
N PRO A 14 -14.64 12.42 -9.88
CA PRO A 14 -15.64 13.47 -10.04
C PRO A 14 -16.69 13.10 -11.12
N ALA A 15 -17.94 13.51 -10.89
CA ALA A 15 -19.01 13.31 -11.86
C ALA A 15 -18.68 14.02 -13.19
N GLY A 16 -18.96 13.36 -14.32
CA GLY A 16 -18.68 13.87 -15.66
C GLY A 16 -17.34 13.40 -16.26
N ASN A 17 -16.51 12.71 -15.47
CA ASN A 17 -15.27 12.12 -15.93
C ASN A 17 -15.51 10.65 -16.31
N ASP A 18 -14.76 10.12 -17.28
CA ASP A 18 -14.80 8.69 -17.55
C ASP A 18 -14.28 7.93 -16.31
N ASN A 19 -15.05 6.95 -15.84
CA ASN A 19 -14.62 6.05 -14.76
C ASN A 19 -13.55 5.04 -15.24
N THR A 20 -13.16 5.14 -16.51
CA THR A 20 -12.21 4.29 -17.19
C THR A 20 -10.77 4.83 -17.15
N SER A 21 -10.56 6.12 -16.88
CA SER A 21 -9.20 6.66 -16.77
C SER A 21 -8.74 6.79 -15.31
N SER A 22 -7.55 6.26 -15.02
CA SER A 22 -6.81 6.50 -13.77
C SER A 22 -6.41 7.97 -13.57
N SER A 23 -6.64 8.80 -14.60
CA SER A 23 -6.28 10.21 -14.62
C SER A 23 -7.26 11.11 -13.87
N GLY A 24 -8.51 10.69 -13.67
CA GLY A 24 -9.56 11.52 -13.10
C GLY A 24 -9.84 11.31 -11.61
N ALA A 25 -9.40 10.21 -11.00
CA ALA A 25 -9.71 9.88 -9.60
C ALA A 25 -8.79 10.63 -8.63
N GLY A 26 -9.33 11.31 -7.62
CA GLY A 26 -8.55 11.91 -6.52
C GLY A 26 -8.53 11.02 -5.26
N ILE A 27 -7.52 11.18 -4.41
CA ILE A 27 -7.45 10.51 -3.11
C ILE A 27 -8.00 11.43 -2.03
N PHE A 28 -8.95 10.91 -1.25
CA PHE A 28 -9.60 11.61 -0.17
C PHE A 28 -9.49 10.82 1.14
N VAL A 29 -9.47 11.56 2.25
CA VAL A 29 -9.56 11.03 3.60
C VAL A 29 -10.63 11.81 4.37
N GLU A 30 -11.43 11.11 5.15
CA GLU A 30 -12.40 11.73 6.06
C GLU A 30 -12.47 10.97 7.40
N PRO A 31 -12.93 11.62 8.49
CA PRO A 31 -13.20 10.94 9.74
C PRO A 31 -14.23 9.83 9.59
N PHE A 32 -14.12 8.80 10.41
CA PHE A 32 -15.11 7.76 10.57
C PHE A 32 -15.47 7.59 12.05
N PRO A 33 -16.76 7.71 12.43
CA PRO A 33 -17.89 8.11 11.60
C PRO A 33 -17.73 9.51 10.97
N SER A 34 -18.39 9.74 9.83
CA SER A 34 -18.24 10.99 9.07
C SER A 34 -18.71 12.20 9.86
N THR A 35 -17.89 13.25 9.89
CA THR A 35 -18.21 14.55 10.49
C THR A 35 -18.53 15.62 9.43
N GLY A 36 -18.54 15.24 8.15
CA GLY A 36 -18.64 16.15 7.01
C GLY A 36 -17.30 16.78 6.57
N SER A 37 -16.24 16.67 7.37
CA SER A 37 -14.88 17.09 6.97
C SER A 37 -14.28 16.13 5.94
N LYS A 38 -13.78 16.66 4.82
CA LYS A 38 -13.10 15.89 3.77
C LYS A 38 -11.76 16.52 3.42
N TYR A 39 -10.71 15.71 3.43
CA TYR A 39 -9.35 16.11 3.12
C TYR A 39 -8.93 15.50 1.79
N ARG A 40 -8.62 16.35 0.81
CA ARG A 40 -8.11 15.90 -0.49
C ARG A 40 -6.60 15.75 -0.41
N ILE A 41 -6.13 14.50 -0.32
CA ILE A 41 -4.70 14.17 -0.25
C ILE A 41 -4.02 14.39 -1.60
N SER A 42 -4.69 13.98 -2.67
CA SER A 42 -4.15 14.11 -4.02
C SER A 42 -5.25 14.40 -5.04
N ASN A 43 -4.90 15.23 -6.03
CA ASN A 43 -5.76 15.49 -7.18
C ASN A 43 -5.96 14.27 -8.06
N ARG A 44 -4.96 13.37 -8.07
CA ARG A 44 -4.92 12.14 -8.87
C ARG A 44 -4.44 10.96 -8.03
N GLY A 45 -5.01 9.79 -8.23
CA GLY A 45 -4.51 8.55 -7.66
C GLY A 45 -5.61 7.52 -7.39
N LEU A 46 -5.18 6.29 -7.15
CA LEU A 46 -6.06 5.15 -6.94
C LEU A 46 -5.58 4.28 -5.78
N HIS A 47 -6.52 3.47 -5.30
CA HIS A 47 -6.26 2.37 -4.37
C HIS A 47 -5.53 2.80 -3.07
N PRO A 48 -6.09 3.72 -2.27
CA PRO A 48 -5.44 4.12 -1.04
C PRO A 48 -5.34 2.97 -0.03
N LEU A 49 -4.24 2.95 0.73
CA LEU A 49 -3.94 1.98 1.77
C LEU A 49 -3.23 2.69 2.92
N TRP A 50 -3.75 2.54 4.14
CA TRP A 50 -3.07 3.03 5.34
C TRP A 50 -1.90 2.13 5.71
N SER A 51 -0.82 2.72 6.21
CA SER A 51 0.23 1.98 6.89
C SER A 51 -0.32 1.31 8.17
N PRO A 52 0.28 0.19 8.62
CA PRO A 52 -0.11 -0.49 9.86
C PRO A 52 -0.01 0.40 11.11
N ASP A 53 0.87 1.40 11.11
CA ASP A 53 1.04 2.36 12.20
C ASP A 53 0.15 3.60 12.08
N GLY A 54 -0.60 3.74 10.98
CA GLY A 54 -1.53 4.83 10.73
C GLY A 54 -0.89 6.19 10.43
N LYS A 55 0.42 6.24 10.20
CA LYS A 55 1.17 7.48 9.94
C LYS A 55 1.42 7.77 8.47
N GLU A 56 1.14 6.82 7.59
CA GLU A 56 1.32 6.98 6.16
C GLU A 56 0.10 6.49 5.38
N LEU A 57 -0.13 7.15 4.25
CA LEU A 57 -1.10 6.73 3.26
C LEU A 57 -0.39 6.42 1.94
N PHE A 58 -0.47 5.16 1.52
CA PHE A 58 0.04 4.68 0.24
C PHE A 58 -1.05 4.72 -0.81
N TYR A 59 -0.69 5.06 -2.05
CA TYR A 59 -1.61 5.03 -3.18
C TYR A 59 -0.86 5.01 -4.52
N SER A 60 -1.59 4.65 -5.57
CA SER A 60 -1.07 4.57 -6.94
C SER A 60 -1.20 5.90 -7.66
N LEU A 61 -0.08 6.44 -8.14
CA LEU A 61 0.03 7.64 -8.96
C LEU A 61 1.30 7.55 -9.84
N GLY A 62 1.20 6.96 -11.03
CA GLY A 62 2.39 6.74 -11.88
C GLY A 62 3.43 5.79 -11.26
N GLY A 63 2.94 4.87 -10.41
CA GLY A 63 3.72 4.03 -9.48
C GLY A 63 3.19 4.16 -8.05
N LEU A 64 3.85 3.50 -7.09
CA LEU A 64 3.48 3.58 -5.67
C LEU A 64 4.01 4.88 -5.06
N ASN A 65 3.17 5.60 -4.32
CA ASN A 65 3.52 6.84 -3.63
C ASN A 65 3.06 6.76 -2.17
N ALA A 66 3.73 7.54 -1.32
CA ALA A 66 3.41 7.68 0.09
C ALA A 66 3.22 9.16 0.45
N THR A 67 2.28 9.40 1.35
CA THR A 67 2.11 10.68 2.04
C THR A 67 2.08 10.41 3.54
N THR A 68 2.88 11.15 4.31
CA THR A 68 2.79 11.12 5.77
C THR A 68 1.51 11.83 6.20
N VAL A 69 0.82 11.27 7.20
CA VAL A 69 -0.43 11.78 7.75
C VAL A 69 -0.29 11.90 9.27
N THR A 70 -0.63 13.07 9.81
CA THR A 70 -0.64 13.34 11.24
C THR A 70 -2.08 13.64 11.69
N THR A 71 -2.57 12.83 12.63
CA THR A 71 -3.92 12.94 13.20
C THR A 71 -3.83 13.24 14.70
N GLY A 72 -3.95 14.51 15.05
CA GLY A 72 -3.74 15.00 16.43
C GLY A 72 -4.83 16.00 16.84
N ARG A 73 -4.52 17.29 16.74
CA ARG A 73 -5.50 18.38 16.88
C ARG A 73 -6.23 18.72 15.57
N GLY A 74 -5.79 18.12 14.47
CA GLY A 74 -6.33 18.28 13.14
C GLY A 74 -5.82 17.16 12.23
N PHE A 75 -6.01 17.35 10.93
CA PHE A 75 -5.54 16.43 9.89
C PHE A 75 -4.53 17.16 9.01
N GLU A 76 -3.27 16.75 9.10
CA GLU A 76 -2.16 17.30 8.33
C GLU A 76 -1.53 16.20 7.48
N PHE A 77 -1.01 16.57 6.32
CA PHE A 77 -0.38 15.62 5.43
C PHE A 77 0.74 16.24 4.59
N SER A 78 1.74 15.44 4.24
CA SER A 78 2.88 15.88 3.43
C SER A 78 2.57 15.88 1.93
N ILE A 79 3.45 16.50 1.15
CA ILE A 79 3.46 16.26 -0.29
C ILE A 79 3.74 14.77 -0.57
N PRO A 80 3.17 14.21 -1.65
CA PRO A 80 3.40 12.82 -2.01
C PRO A 80 4.83 12.57 -2.47
N VAL A 81 5.41 11.46 -2.01
CA VAL A 81 6.75 11.01 -2.42
C VAL A 81 6.60 9.66 -3.13
N LYS A 82 7.23 9.54 -4.31
CA LYS A 82 7.24 8.28 -5.06
C LYS A 82 8.16 7.27 -4.37
N ILE A 83 7.64 6.08 -4.12
CA ILE A 83 8.41 4.95 -3.59
C ILE A 83 9.12 4.27 -4.76
N PRO A 84 10.47 4.11 -4.73
CA PRO A 84 11.18 3.36 -5.74
C PRO A 84 10.70 1.90 -5.78
N GLY A 85 10.40 1.39 -6.97
CA GLY A 85 9.98 0.00 -7.12
C GLY A 85 9.38 -0.31 -8.48
N PRO A 86 9.06 -1.59 -8.73
CA PRO A 86 8.53 -2.07 -10.01
C PRO A 86 7.03 -1.77 -10.19
N PHE A 87 6.38 -1.15 -9.20
CA PHE A 87 4.95 -0.82 -9.27
C PHE A 87 4.68 0.22 -10.34
N GLN A 88 3.72 -0.08 -11.23
CA GLN A 88 3.23 0.84 -12.25
C GLN A 88 1.85 1.38 -11.89
N SER A 89 1.32 2.26 -12.74
CA SER A 89 -0.07 2.70 -12.63
C SER A 89 -1.01 1.51 -12.74
N PHE A 90 -1.92 1.40 -11.77
CA PHE A 90 -2.91 0.34 -11.75
C PHE A 90 -4.25 0.77 -12.39
N SER A 91 -5.02 -0.21 -12.87
CA SER A 91 -6.34 0.04 -13.45
C SER A 91 -7.31 0.59 -12.40
N PRO A 92 -8.12 1.62 -12.70
CA PRO A 92 -9.12 2.16 -11.78
C PRO A 92 -10.26 1.19 -11.45
N THR A 93 -10.49 0.19 -12.31
CA THR A 93 -11.56 -0.80 -12.15
C THR A 93 -11.09 -2.10 -11.49
N ALA A 94 -9.78 -2.24 -11.26
CA ALA A 94 -9.24 -3.43 -10.61
C ALA A 94 -9.34 -3.31 -9.07
N ALA A 95 -9.30 -4.46 -8.40
CA ALA A 95 -9.00 -4.47 -6.97
C ALA A 95 -7.60 -3.89 -6.74
N ARG A 96 -7.35 -3.34 -5.53
CA ARG A 96 -6.03 -2.85 -5.14
C ARG A 96 -4.99 -3.97 -5.35
N PRO A 97 -4.01 -3.80 -6.24
CA PRO A 97 -3.12 -4.89 -6.66
C PRO A 97 -1.82 -4.95 -5.85
N TYR A 98 -1.81 -4.31 -4.69
CA TYR A 98 -0.68 -4.31 -3.77
C TYR A 98 -1.17 -4.29 -2.31
N ASP A 99 -0.32 -4.80 -1.42
CA ASP A 99 -0.51 -4.69 0.01
C ASP A 99 0.83 -4.50 0.72
N ILE A 100 0.77 -4.10 1.99
CA ILE A 100 1.92 -3.86 2.83
C ILE A 100 2.03 -4.96 3.90
N LEU A 101 3.25 -5.42 4.16
CA LEU A 101 3.48 -6.39 5.23
C LEU A 101 3.24 -5.73 6.61
N PRO A 102 2.93 -6.52 7.65
CA PRO A 102 2.71 -6.00 9.01
C PRO A 102 3.87 -5.16 9.56
N SER A 103 5.10 -5.42 9.09
CA SER A 103 6.28 -4.63 9.45
C SER A 103 6.26 -3.20 8.91
N GLY A 104 5.42 -2.90 7.92
CA GLY A 104 5.33 -1.59 7.27
C GLY A 104 6.48 -1.28 6.30
N GLN A 105 7.41 -2.21 6.08
CA GLN A 105 8.65 -1.93 5.32
C GLN A 105 8.67 -2.55 3.93
N GLN A 106 7.76 -3.47 3.63
CA GLN A 106 7.77 -4.24 2.40
C GLN A 106 6.38 -4.28 1.80
N PHE A 107 6.34 -4.22 0.46
CA PHE A 107 5.12 -4.30 -0.31
C PHE A 107 5.11 -5.60 -1.12
N ILE A 108 3.95 -6.22 -1.21
CA ILE A 108 3.65 -7.29 -2.17
C ILE A 108 2.69 -6.73 -3.21
N GLY A 109 2.81 -7.15 -4.46
CA GLY A 109 1.83 -6.78 -5.48
C GLY A 109 2.15 -7.30 -6.87
N SER A 110 1.19 -7.14 -7.76
CA SER A 110 1.33 -7.54 -9.15
C SER A 110 2.22 -6.56 -9.91
N VAL A 111 3.20 -7.10 -10.65
CA VAL A 111 4.06 -6.34 -11.55
C VAL A 111 3.87 -6.87 -12.98
N PRO A 112 3.83 -6.01 -14.01
CA PRO A 112 3.72 -6.46 -15.39
C PRO A 112 4.85 -7.43 -15.76
N SER A 113 4.47 -8.59 -16.32
CA SER A 113 5.41 -9.54 -16.92
C SER A 113 6.11 -8.87 -18.10
N GLY A 114 7.40 -8.56 -17.94
CA GLY A 114 8.20 -7.77 -18.88
C GLY A 114 9.08 -6.73 -18.18
N LEU A 115 8.73 -6.33 -16.95
CA LEU A 115 9.63 -5.63 -16.02
C LEU A 115 10.48 -6.65 -15.26
N GLY A 116 11.17 -7.52 -15.99
CA GLY A 116 12.29 -8.24 -15.39
C GLY A 116 13.20 -7.18 -14.81
N LEU A 117 13.21 -7.03 -13.49
CA LEU A 117 14.22 -6.25 -12.80
C LEU A 117 15.52 -6.81 -13.31
N ALA A 118 16.28 -6.04 -14.08
CA ALA A 118 17.61 -6.46 -14.50
C ALA A 118 18.39 -6.76 -13.21
N GLY A 119 18.50 -8.04 -12.86
CA GLY A 119 19.16 -8.51 -11.63
C GLY A 119 18.31 -9.26 -10.60
N VAL A 120 16.98 -9.40 -10.71
CA VAL A 120 16.21 -10.27 -9.79
C VAL A 120 15.79 -11.53 -10.52
N SER A 121 16.60 -12.57 -10.40
CA SER A 121 16.14 -13.93 -10.70
C SER A 121 14.99 -14.24 -9.74
N SER A 122 13.84 -14.65 -10.27
CA SER A 122 12.80 -15.25 -9.46
C SER A 122 13.30 -16.61 -8.99
N HIS A 123 14.03 -16.63 -7.88
CA HIS A 123 14.39 -17.87 -7.21
C HIS A 123 13.25 -18.27 -6.28
N ILE A 124 12.65 -19.43 -6.56
CA ILE A 124 11.78 -20.12 -5.61
C ILE A 124 12.71 -21.00 -4.76
N GLU A 125 12.87 -20.67 -3.48
CA GLU A 125 13.43 -21.62 -2.50
C GLU A 125 12.32 -22.59 -2.09
N ILE A 126 12.40 -23.82 -2.58
CA ILE A 126 11.58 -24.92 -2.08
C ILE A 126 12.41 -25.61 -1.00
N VAL A 127 12.09 -25.33 0.27
CA VAL A 127 12.65 -26.11 1.39
C VAL A 127 11.85 -27.41 1.51
N LEU A 128 12.45 -28.50 1.04
CA LEU A 128 11.99 -29.86 1.29
C LEU A 128 12.73 -30.39 2.54
N ASN A 129 12.03 -31.12 3.41
CA ASN A 129 12.53 -31.70 4.68
C ASN A 129 12.75 -30.73 5.86
N TRP A 130 11.91 -29.70 6.01
CA TRP A 130 11.95 -28.77 7.16
C TRP A 130 11.99 -29.43 8.56
N PHE A 131 11.42 -30.63 8.71
CA PHE A 131 11.47 -31.38 9.97
C PHE A 131 12.87 -31.93 10.32
N GLU A 132 13.73 -32.21 9.34
CA GLU A 132 15.10 -32.67 9.60
C GLU A 132 16.02 -31.52 9.99
N GLU A 133 15.81 -30.34 9.40
CA GLU A 133 16.53 -29.12 9.73
C GLU A 133 16.23 -28.67 11.18
N LEU A 134 14.96 -28.82 11.61
CA LEU A 134 14.57 -28.53 12.99
C LEU A 134 15.28 -29.45 14.00
N LYS A 135 15.54 -30.71 13.67
CA LYS A 135 16.27 -31.65 14.56
C LYS A 135 17.74 -31.29 14.71
N GLN A 136 18.36 -30.68 13.70
CA GLN A 136 19.76 -30.26 13.76
C GLN A 136 19.97 -28.97 14.55
N HIS A 137 18.94 -28.11 14.63
CA HIS A 137 19.03 -26.81 15.30
C HIS A 137 18.47 -26.74 16.72
N VAL A 138 17.95 -27.85 17.27
CA VAL A 138 17.60 -27.93 18.70
C VAL A 138 18.87 -28.25 19.52
N PRO A 139 19.29 -27.40 20.47
CA PRO A 139 20.37 -27.73 21.38
C PRO A 139 19.97 -28.95 22.22
N ARG A 140 20.83 -29.98 22.25
CA ARG A 140 20.66 -31.08 23.21
C ARG A 140 20.71 -30.52 24.62
N ALA A 141 19.65 -30.75 25.40
CA ALA A 141 19.69 -30.51 26.84
C ALA A 141 20.75 -31.44 27.45
N THR A 142 21.82 -30.85 27.98
CA THR A 142 22.83 -31.55 28.76
C THR A 142 22.24 -31.85 30.14
N HIS A 143 22.37 -33.10 30.58
CA HIS A 143 21.89 -33.65 31.84
C HIS A 143 22.58 -33.03 33.07
#